data_AF-A0A853CVR5-F1
#
_entry.id   AF-A0A853CVR5-F1
#
_cell.length_a   1.000
_cell.length_b   1.000
_cell.length_c   1.000
_cell.angle_alpha   90.00
_cell.angle_beta   90.00
_cell.angle_gamma   90.00
#
_symmetry.space_group_name_H-M   'P 1'
#
loop_
_entity.id
_entity.type
_entity.pdbx_description
1 polymer ?
#
loop_
_entity_poly.entity_id
_entity_poly.type
_entity_poly.pdbx_seq_one_letter_code
_entity_poly.pdbx_strand_id
1 'polypeptide(L)'
;MEETQFTISWPAKGDFVPISRGVYIVRRSTIEFIEADVGRVRIEVMYDESLGRFVAHSVSVERAADGAEVTGVNLRNLRVQDAVRWAAQHMAYIDPPDESWFGAPVALQQPVALQDLSQGSIPAEHLTERAARLYTVARIANMGPLKFVADYLGVSQSTATRIIGRAREAGLLRTGDDRG
;
A
#
# COMPACT_ATOMS: atom_id res chain seq x y z
N MET A 1 15.23 13.21 -12.09
CA MET A 1 14.48 11.95 -12.18
C MET A 1 13.11 12.35 -12.66
N GLU A 2 12.73 11.97 -13.88
CA GLU A 2 11.35 12.13 -14.32
C GLU A 2 10.47 11.21 -13.46
N GLU A 3 9.36 11.76 -13.00
CA GLU A 3 8.39 11.05 -12.17
C GLU A 3 7.59 10.12 -13.09
N THR A 4 7.80 8.80 -12.94
CA THR A 4 7.04 7.81 -13.73
C THR A 4 5.55 7.97 -13.41
N GLN A 5 4.77 8.39 -14.41
CA GLN A 5 3.35 8.60 -14.26
C GLN A 5 2.62 7.25 -14.35
N PHE A 6 2.12 6.77 -13.22
CA PHE A 6 1.31 5.56 -13.16
C PHE A 6 -0.17 5.89 -13.40
N THR A 7 -0.83 5.10 -14.25
CA THR A 7 -2.29 5.10 -14.37
C THR A 7 -2.83 3.80 -13.80
N ILE A 8 -3.80 3.90 -12.89
CA ILE A 8 -4.52 2.76 -12.31
C ILE A 8 -5.92 2.69 -12.89
N SER A 9 -6.33 1.49 -13.34
CA SER A 9 -7.75 1.27 -13.61
C SER A 9 -8.50 1.16 -12.29
N TRP A 10 -9.34 2.15 -12.02
CA TRP A 10 -10.13 2.17 -10.80
C TRP A 10 -11.16 1.03 -10.82
N PRO A 11 -11.28 0.30 -9.71
CA PRO A 11 -12.23 -0.80 -9.60
C PRO A 11 -13.68 -0.32 -9.57
N ALA A 12 -14.60 -1.23 -9.86
CA ALA A 12 -16.03 -0.97 -9.71
C ALA A 12 -16.43 -1.00 -8.22
N LYS A 13 -17.62 -0.45 -7.91
CA LYS A 13 -18.19 -0.26 -6.55
C LYS A 13 -18.32 -1.55 -5.69
N GLY A 14 -17.95 -2.73 -6.19
CA GLY A 14 -18.08 -4.03 -5.50
C GLY A 14 -16.77 -4.77 -5.20
N ASP A 15 -15.60 -4.21 -5.51
CA ASP A 15 -14.32 -4.95 -5.45
C ASP A 15 -13.57 -4.84 -4.11
N PHE A 16 -14.15 -4.16 -3.13
CA PHE A 16 -13.55 -3.95 -1.81
C PHE A 16 -13.75 -5.16 -0.91
N VAL A 17 -12.66 -5.73 -0.41
CA VAL A 17 -12.70 -6.89 0.48
C VAL A 17 -11.99 -6.57 1.79
N PRO A 18 -12.64 -6.80 2.95
CA PRO A 18 -11.98 -6.65 4.24
C PRO A 18 -10.90 -7.72 4.42
N ILE A 19 -9.72 -7.31 4.89
CA ILE A 19 -8.60 -8.21 5.21
C ILE A 19 -8.17 -8.14 6.67
N SER A 20 -8.50 -7.06 7.35
CA SER A 20 -8.38 -6.92 8.80
C SER A 20 -9.36 -5.87 9.31
N ARG A 21 -9.43 -5.68 10.64
CA ARG A 21 -10.36 -4.74 11.26
C ARG A 21 -10.11 -3.31 10.75
N GLY A 22 -11.06 -2.80 9.96
CA GLY A 22 -10.97 -1.46 9.37
C GLY A 22 -9.97 -1.34 8.23
N VAL A 23 -9.48 -2.44 7.64
CA VAL A 23 -8.64 -2.41 6.43
C VAL A 23 -9.28 -3.24 5.32
N TYR A 24 -9.43 -2.59 4.18
CA TYR A 24 -10.05 -3.16 3.00
C TYR A 24 -9.15 -2.94 1.81
N ILE A 25 -9.27 -3.84 0.85
CA ILE A 25 -8.46 -3.81 -0.35
C ILE A 25 -9.32 -3.99 -1.59
N VAL A 26 -8.80 -3.46 -2.70
CA VAL A 26 -9.17 -3.87 -4.04
C VAL A 26 -8.35 -5.10 -4.36
N ARG A 27 -8.97 -6.26 -4.60
CA ARG A 27 -8.22 -7.53 -4.73
C ARG A 27 -7.30 -7.57 -5.94
N ARG A 28 -7.67 -6.88 -7.01
CA ARG A 28 -6.96 -6.91 -8.30
C ARG A 28 -7.13 -5.58 -9.01
N SER A 29 -6.06 -5.10 -9.63
CA SER A 29 -6.10 -3.98 -10.56
C SER A 29 -4.98 -4.13 -11.58
N THR A 30 -5.06 -3.35 -12.66
CA THR A 30 -3.99 -3.24 -13.64
C THR A 30 -3.43 -1.84 -13.57
N ILE A 31 -2.11 -1.75 -13.46
CA ILE A 31 -1.38 -0.50 -13.60
C ILE A 31 -0.69 -0.46 -14.96
N GLU A 32 -0.73 0.71 -15.59
CA GLU A 32 -0.06 0.96 -16.87
C GLU A 32 0.80 2.22 -16.75
N PHE A 33 2.00 2.16 -17.31
CA PHE A 33 2.92 3.29 -17.42
C PHE A 33 3.81 3.14 -18.66
N ILE A 34 4.47 4.23 -19.03
CA ILE A 34 5.46 4.24 -20.10
C ILE A 34 6.86 4.27 -19.46
N GLU A 35 7.71 3.35 -19.88
CA GLU A 35 9.14 3.33 -19.55
C GLU A 35 9.95 3.74 -20.78
N ALA A 36 10.89 4.67 -20.59
CA ALA A 36 11.61 5.30 -21.70
C ALA A 36 12.35 4.28 -22.58
N ASP A 37 12.89 3.23 -21.94
CA ASP A 37 13.74 2.23 -22.58
C ASP A 37 12.97 1.10 -23.30
N VAL A 38 11.69 0.87 -22.97
CA VAL A 38 10.93 -0.29 -23.48
C VAL A 38 9.52 0.03 -23.97
N GLY A 39 8.99 1.24 -23.75
CA GLY A 39 7.63 1.58 -24.16
C GLY A 39 6.58 1.27 -23.09
N ARG A 40 5.47 0.65 -23.47
CA ARG A 40 4.31 0.45 -22.58
C ARG A 40 4.55 -0.75 -21.67
N VAL A 41 4.39 -0.53 -20.37
CA VAL A 41 4.44 -1.57 -19.34
C VAL A 41 3.06 -1.69 -18.70
N ARG A 42 2.53 -2.91 -18.65
CA ARG A 42 1.27 -3.24 -17.98
C ARG A 42 1.54 -4.30 -16.92
N ILE A 43 1.12 -4.04 -15.68
CA ILE A 43 1.29 -4.95 -14.56
C ILE A 43 -0.08 -5.23 -13.97
N GLU A 44 -0.45 -6.52 -13.91
CA GLU A 44 -1.61 -6.96 -13.13
C GLU A 44 -1.16 -7.19 -11.69
N VAL A 45 -1.71 -6.39 -10.78
CA VAL A 45 -1.42 -6.46 -9.34
C VAL A 45 -2.57 -7.17 -8.65
N MET A 46 -2.26 -8.16 -7.83
CA MET A 46 -3.27 -8.95 -7.11
C MET A 46 -2.86 -9.18 -5.67
N TYR A 47 -3.83 -9.18 -4.75
CA TYR A 47 -3.60 -9.65 -3.39
C TYR A 47 -3.52 -11.17 -3.36
N ASP A 48 -2.37 -11.69 -2.95
CA ASP A 48 -2.14 -13.11 -2.75
C ASP A 48 -2.44 -13.47 -1.28
N GLU A 49 -3.49 -14.26 -1.05
CA GLU A 49 -3.91 -14.65 0.30
C GLU A 49 -2.87 -15.56 1.00
N SER A 50 -2.11 -16.34 0.23
CA SER A 50 -1.09 -17.25 0.79
C SER A 50 0.16 -16.49 1.27
N LEU A 51 0.52 -15.42 0.56
CA LEU A 51 1.62 -14.53 0.92
C LEU A 51 1.17 -13.38 1.83
N GLY A 52 -0.14 -13.17 1.96
CA GLY A 52 -0.73 -12.09 2.74
C GLY A 52 -0.39 -10.69 2.22
N ARG A 53 -0.05 -10.52 0.94
CA ARG A 53 0.41 -9.25 0.34
C ARG A 53 0.07 -9.14 -1.14
N PHE A 54 0.17 -7.93 -1.67
CA PHE A 54 0.07 -7.67 -3.11
C PHE A 54 1.31 -8.18 -3.85
N VAL A 55 1.08 -8.76 -5.02
CA VAL A 55 2.11 -9.27 -5.92
C VAL A 55 1.82 -8.84 -7.36
N ALA A 56 2.87 -8.78 -8.19
CA ALA A 56 2.69 -8.75 -9.63
C ALA A 56 2.29 -10.14 -10.09
N HIS A 57 1.04 -10.30 -10.51
CA HIS A 57 0.53 -11.55 -11.07
C HIS A 57 1.02 -11.75 -12.50
N SER A 58 1.03 -10.68 -13.29
CA SER A 58 1.56 -10.67 -14.66
C SER A 58 2.23 -9.33 -14.97
N VAL A 59 3.24 -9.37 -15.83
CA VAL A 59 3.94 -8.19 -16.37
C VAL A 59 4.01 -8.34 -17.87
N SER A 60 3.46 -7.37 -18.61
CA SER A 60 3.53 -7.26 -20.07
C SER A 60 4.32 -6.03 -20.46
N VAL A 61 5.24 -6.19 -21.41
CA VAL A 61 6.09 -5.11 -21.92
C VAL A 61 5.95 -5.08 -23.44
N GLU A 62 5.54 -3.92 -23.95
CA GLU A 62 5.30 -3.69 -25.36
C GLU A 62 6.23 -2.57 -25.84
N ARG A 63 7.12 -2.86 -26.80
CA ARG A 63 7.91 -1.80 -27.46
C ARG A 63 7.02 -0.74 -28.07
N ALA A 64 7.44 0.52 -27.99
CA ALA A 64 6.89 1.55 -28.85
C ALA A 64 7.15 1.18 -30.33
N ALA A 65 6.31 1.68 -31.25
CA ALA A 65 6.42 1.38 -32.67
C ALA A 65 7.81 1.74 -33.23
N ASP A 66 8.36 2.86 -32.76
CA ASP A 66 9.68 3.44 -33.02
C ASP A 66 10.69 3.20 -31.87
N GLY A 67 10.31 2.46 -30.83
CA GLY A 67 11.12 2.21 -29.65
C GLY A 67 12.20 1.15 -29.83
N ALA A 68 13.11 1.08 -28.86
CA ALA A 68 14.16 0.07 -28.80
C ALA A 68 13.57 -1.36 -28.68
N GLU A 69 14.35 -2.35 -29.12
CA GLU A 69 14.03 -3.76 -28.91
C GLU A 69 13.87 -4.07 -27.41
N VAL A 70 12.91 -4.91 -27.06
CA VAL A 70 12.79 -5.40 -25.68
C VAL A 70 13.92 -6.37 -25.40
N THR A 71 14.94 -5.92 -24.68
CA THR A 71 16.07 -6.78 -24.29
C THR A 71 16.01 -7.16 -22.81
N GLY A 72 16.70 -8.25 -22.47
CA GLY A 72 16.88 -8.65 -21.07
C GLY A 72 17.66 -7.65 -20.21
N VAL A 73 18.33 -6.65 -20.81
CA VAL A 73 18.99 -5.56 -20.08
C VAL A 73 17.93 -4.55 -19.61
N ASN A 74 17.07 -4.08 -20.51
CA ASN A 74 16.04 -3.10 -20.17
C ASN A 74 15.00 -3.69 -19.21
N LEU A 75 14.64 -4.97 -19.37
CA LEU A 75 13.74 -5.66 -18.45
C LEU A 75 14.28 -5.73 -17.00
N ARG A 76 15.60 -5.80 -16.81
CA ARG A 76 16.20 -5.79 -15.46
C ARG A 76 16.10 -4.43 -14.76
N ASN A 77 15.97 -3.36 -15.54
CA ASN A 77 15.84 -2.02 -15.00
C ASN A 77 14.39 -1.69 -14.58
N LEU A 78 13.41 -2.47 -15.05
CA LEU A 78 12.01 -2.30 -14.66
C LEU A 78 11.81 -2.57 -13.17
N ARG A 79 11.44 -1.52 -12.43
CA ARG A 79 11.19 -1.58 -11.00
C ARG A 79 9.79 -2.07 -10.67
N VAL A 80 9.50 -3.31 -11.05
CA VAL A 80 8.17 -3.94 -10.83
C VAL A 80 7.73 -3.84 -9.37
N GLN A 81 8.65 -4.04 -8.42
CA GLN A 81 8.33 -3.97 -6.99
C GLN A 81 7.92 -2.56 -6.53
N ASP A 82 8.50 -1.51 -7.11
CA ASP A 82 8.12 -0.13 -6.79
C ASP A 82 6.71 0.16 -7.33
N ALA A 83 6.39 -0.33 -8.52
CA ALA A 83 5.07 -0.21 -9.13
C ALA A 83 3.99 -0.99 -8.33
N VAL A 84 4.31 -2.22 -7.87
CA VAL A 84 3.41 -3.00 -6.99
C VAL A 84 3.19 -2.30 -5.66
N ARG A 85 4.24 -1.74 -5.05
CA ARG A 85 4.13 -0.97 -3.81
C ARG A 85 3.24 0.26 -3.98
N TRP A 86 3.46 1.01 -5.05
CA TRP A 86 2.63 2.17 -5.40
C TRP A 86 1.17 1.73 -5.55
N ALA A 87 0.89 0.67 -6.32
CA ALA A 87 -0.45 0.15 -6.50
C ALA A 87 -1.10 -0.28 -5.18
N ALA A 88 -0.38 -1.02 -4.34
CA ALA A 88 -0.87 -1.49 -3.04
C ALA A 88 -1.33 -0.34 -2.14
N GLN A 89 -0.64 0.81 -2.13
CA GLN A 89 -1.05 1.99 -1.36
C GLN A 89 -2.30 2.69 -1.93
N HIS A 90 -2.54 2.55 -3.24
CA HIS A 90 -3.73 3.07 -3.94
C HIS A 90 -4.90 2.09 -3.92
N MET A 91 -4.63 0.82 -3.62
CA MET A 91 -5.61 -0.27 -3.55
C MET A 91 -6.00 -0.63 -2.12
N ALA A 92 -5.38 0.00 -1.11
CA ALA A 92 -5.66 -0.24 0.31
C ALA A 92 -6.34 0.97 0.99
N TYR A 93 -7.34 0.66 1.80
CA TYR A 93 -8.26 1.63 2.39
C TYR A 93 -8.43 1.37 3.88
N ILE A 94 -8.46 2.44 4.66
CA ILE A 94 -8.71 2.42 6.10
C ILE A 94 -10.10 2.97 6.37
N ASP A 95 -10.91 2.23 7.12
CA ASP A 95 -12.29 2.57 7.49
C ASP A 95 -13.20 2.96 6.31
N PRO A 96 -13.23 2.24 5.17
CA PRO A 96 -14.15 2.55 4.09
C PRO A 96 -15.59 2.33 4.56
N PRO A 97 -16.38 3.40 4.61
CA PRO A 97 -17.77 3.35 4.94
C PRO A 97 -18.55 3.26 3.62
N ASP A 98 -19.76 2.79 3.70
CA ASP A 98 -20.68 2.66 2.61
C ASP A 98 -21.04 4.03 1.97
N GLU A 99 -21.02 4.02 0.64
CA GLU A 99 -21.61 4.88 -0.42
C GLU A 99 -21.47 6.40 -0.47
N SER A 100 -21.21 7.16 0.61
CA SER A 100 -20.99 8.60 0.48
C SER A 100 -19.50 8.94 0.37
N TRP A 101 -19.01 8.84 -0.86
CA TRP A 101 -17.65 9.17 -1.31
C TRP A 101 -16.55 8.31 -0.68
N PHE A 102 -16.02 7.41 -1.50
CA PHE A 102 -14.86 6.57 -1.25
C PHE A 102 -13.86 7.23 -0.29
N GLY A 103 -13.62 6.60 0.85
CA GLY A 103 -12.46 6.97 1.67
C GLY A 103 -11.22 7.03 0.78
N ALA A 104 -10.37 8.04 0.97
CA ALA A 104 -9.15 8.17 0.19
C ALA A 104 -8.29 6.90 0.40
N PRO A 105 -7.70 6.32 -0.67
CA PRO A 105 -6.66 5.31 -0.52
C PRO A 105 -5.58 5.81 0.44
N VAL A 106 -4.89 4.91 1.13
CA VAL A 106 -3.86 5.31 2.11
C VAL A 106 -2.81 6.23 1.50
N ALA A 107 -2.47 6.06 0.20
CA ALA A 107 -1.59 6.96 -0.54
C ALA A 107 -2.04 8.44 -0.52
N LEU A 108 -3.35 8.69 -0.43
CA LEU A 108 -3.96 10.03 -0.48
C LEU A 108 -4.38 10.55 0.90
N GLN A 109 -4.20 9.77 1.96
CA GLN A 109 -4.53 10.19 3.32
C GLN A 109 -3.39 11.04 3.89
N GLN A 110 -3.74 12.18 4.52
CA GLN A 110 -2.73 13.04 5.14
C GLN A 110 -2.12 12.37 6.38
N PRO A 111 -0.79 12.52 6.60
CA PRO A 111 -0.17 12.17 7.87
C PRO A 111 -0.87 12.85 9.04
N VAL A 112 -0.90 12.19 10.20
CA VAL A 112 -1.42 12.83 11.41
C VAL A 112 -0.41 13.88 11.86
N ALA A 113 -0.88 15.11 12.14
CA ALA A 113 0.03 16.16 12.58
C ALA A 113 0.58 15.85 13.98
N LEU A 114 1.88 16.07 14.18
CA LEU A 114 2.55 15.95 15.48
C LEU A 114 1.86 16.76 16.60
N GLN A 115 1.21 17.86 16.22
CA GLN A 115 0.47 18.73 17.15
C GLN A 115 -0.78 18.01 17.70
N ASP A 116 -1.50 17.28 16.85
CA ASP A 116 -2.69 16.51 17.24
C ASP A 116 -2.35 15.38 18.23
N LEU A 117 -1.17 14.78 18.06
CA LEU A 117 -0.66 13.74 18.96
C LEU A 117 -0.15 14.30 20.28
N SER A 118 0.59 15.41 20.25
CA SER A 118 1.21 15.99 21.44
C SER A 118 0.22 16.69 22.37
N GLN A 119 -0.89 17.21 21.84
CA GLN A 119 -1.97 17.78 22.65
C GLN A 119 -2.95 16.74 23.21
N GLY A 120 -2.75 15.45 22.93
CA GLY A 120 -3.66 14.39 23.39
C GLY A 120 -5.04 14.46 22.74
N SER A 121 -5.17 15.21 21.64
CA SER A 121 -6.44 15.42 20.92
C SER A 121 -7.00 14.12 20.33
N ILE A 122 -6.13 13.12 20.11
CA ILE A 122 -6.52 11.77 19.68
C ILE A 122 -6.40 10.83 20.89
N PRO A 123 -7.50 10.20 21.34
CA PRO A 123 -7.43 9.23 22.43
C PRO A 123 -6.49 8.07 22.07
N ALA A 124 -5.77 7.56 23.08
CA ALA A 124 -4.71 6.57 22.87
C ALA A 124 -5.20 5.27 22.20
N GLU A 125 -6.46 4.90 22.42
CA GLU A 125 -7.12 3.76 21.76
C GLU A 125 -7.29 3.97 20.26
N HIS A 126 -7.77 5.14 19.84
CA HIS A 126 -7.92 5.49 18.42
C HIS A 126 -6.56 5.55 17.71
N LEU A 127 -5.53 6.07 18.38
CA LEU A 127 -4.16 6.05 17.86
C LEU A 127 -3.64 4.63 17.66
N THR A 128 -3.94 3.74 18.61
CA THR A 128 -3.51 2.33 18.56
C THR A 128 -4.23 1.57 17.45
N GLU A 129 -5.54 1.76 17.29
CA GLU A 129 -6.31 1.22 16.17
C GLU A 129 -5.77 1.72 14.82
N ARG A 130 -5.56 3.03 14.69
CA ARG A 130 -5.04 3.64 13.46
C ARG A 130 -3.66 3.08 13.10
N ALA A 131 -2.76 2.97 14.08
CA ALA A 131 -1.44 2.38 13.89
C ALA A 131 -1.51 0.92 13.44
N ALA A 132 -2.43 0.11 13.99
CA ALA A 132 -2.64 -1.27 13.57
C ALA A 132 -3.09 -1.37 12.10
N ARG A 133 -3.99 -0.48 11.67
CA ARG A 133 -4.46 -0.41 10.29
C ARG A 133 -3.34 0.00 9.33
N LEU A 134 -2.57 1.03 9.66
CA LEU A 134 -1.39 1.47 8.89
C LEU A 134 -0.32 0.37 8.82
N TYR A 135 -0.08 -0.36 9.91
CA TYR A 135 0.83 -1.50 9.93
C TYR A 135 0.39 -2.60 8.96
N THR A 136 -0.91 -2.93 8.96
CA THR A 136 -1.48 -3.91 8.03
C THR A 136 -1.27 -3.46 6.58
N VAL A 137 -1.56 -2.19 6.27
CA VAL A 137 -1.40 -1.62 4.93
C VAL A 137 0.06 -1.70 4.46
N ALA A 138 1.01 -1.34 5.33
CA ALA A 138 2.42 -1.43 4.99
C ALA A 138 2.87 -2.88 4.76
N ARG A 139 2.35 -3.84 5.55
CA ARG A 139 2.64 -5.26 5.40
C ARG A 139 2.13 -5.80 4.05
N ILE A 140 0.88 -5.52 3.70
CA ILE A 140 0.31 -5.98 2.42
C ILE A 140 0.97 -5.30 1.22
N ALA A 141 1.56 -4.12 1.39
CA ALA A 141 2.34 -3.40 0.38
C ALA A 141 3.82 -3.83 0.31
N ASN A 142 4.23 -4.84 1.09
CA ASN A 142 5.62 -5.29 1.20
C ASN A 142 6.60 -4.14 1.57
N MET A 143 6.15 -3.25 2.46
CA MET A 143 6.94 -2.14 3.01
C MET A 143 7.38 -2.48 4.43
N GLY A 144 8.41 -1.77 4.94
CA GLY A 144 8.80 -1.87 6.35
C GLY A 144 7.70 -1.33 7.27
N PRO A 145 6.92 -2.17 7.97
CA PRO A 145 5.65 -1.72 8.54
C PRO A 145 5.81 -0.74 9.70
N LEU A 146 6.79 -0.98 10.57
CA LEU A 146 7.11 -0.06 11.67
C LEU A 146 7.62 1.28 11.17
N LYS A 147 8.45 1.28 10.12
CA LYS A 147 8.94 2.52 9.51
C LYS A 147 7.79 3.31 8.91
N PHE A 148 6.89 2.65 8.18
CA PHE A 148 5.72 3.30 7.59
C PHE A 148 4.81 3.94 8.65
N VAL A 149 4.52 3.21 9.74
CA VAL A 149 3.72 3.73 10.86
C VAL A 149 4.41 4.93 11.52
N ALA A 150 5.73 4.83 11.76
CA ALA A 150 6.52 5.91 12.35
C ALA A 150 6.48 7.17 11.48
N ASP A 151 6.74 7.03 10.19
CA ASP A 151 6.75 8.12 9.22
C ASP A 151 5.35 8.76 9.10
N TYR A 152 4.29 7.94 8.99
CA TYR A 152 2.91 8.41 8.84
C TYR A 152 2.37 9.13 10.08
N LEU A 153 2.73 8.65 11.28
CA LEU A 153 2.32 9.28 12.54
C LEU A 153 3.29 10.38 12.99
N GLY A 154 4.39 10.60 12.28
CA GLY A 154 5.43 11.55 12.67
C GLY A 154 6.16 11.21 13.98
N VAL A 155 6.17 9.95 14.40
CA VAL A 155 6.78 9.51 15.68
C VAL A 155 8.08 8.73 15.45
N SER A 156 8.88 8.55 16.50
CA SER A 156 10.05 7.66 16.42
C SER A 156 9.65 6.20 16.17
N GLN A 157 10.52 5.42 15.52
CA GLN A 157 10.29 3.97 15.34
C GLN A 157 10.14 3.21 16.66
N SER A 158 10.82 3.64 17.73
CA SER A 158 10.66 3.08 19.08
C SER A 158 9.25 3.32 19.63
N THR A 159 8.70 4.52 19.42
CA THR A 159 7.33 4.85 19.80
C THR A 159 6.32 4.07 18.96
N ALA A 160 6.51 3.99 17.64
CA ALA A 160 5.68 3.17 16.76
C ALA A 160 5.68 1.70 17.22
N THR A 161 6.85 1.13 17.56
CA THR A 161 6.97 -0.23 18.09
C THR A 161 6.15 -0.43 19.36
N ARG A 162 6.18 0.52 20.31
CA ARG A 162 5.38 0.47 21.54
C ARG A 162 3.88 0.58 21.26
N ILE A 163 3.46 1.36 20.26
CA ILE A 163 2.05 1.44 19.84
C ILE A 163 1.60 0.11 19.23
N ILE A 164 2.41 -0.48 18.34
CA ILE A 164 2.12 -1.77 17.71
C ILE A 164 2.12 -2.91 18.73
N GLY A 165 2.98 -2.87 19.74
CA GLY A 165 2.94 -3.81 20.87
C GLY A 165 1.58 -3.79 21.57
N ARG A 166 1.10 -2.59 21.95
CA ARG A 166 -0.25 -2.40 22.52
C ARG A 166 -1.36 -2.87 21.58
N ALA A 167 -1.22 -2.63 20.28
CA ALA A 167 -2.19 -3.11 19.30
C ALA A 167 -2.26 -4.64 19.23
N ARG A 168 -1.12 -5.34 19.32
CA ARG A 168 -1.07 -6.81 19.39
C ARG A 168 -1.69 -7.32 20.70
N GLU A 169 -1.37 -6.71 21.84
CA GLU A 169 -1.96 -7.05 23.14
C GLU A 169 -3.48 -6.87 23.15
N ALA A 170 -3.98 -5.84 22.47
CA ALA A 170 -5.40 -5.58 22.29
C ALA A 170 -6.08 -6.45 21.21
N GLY A 171 -5.35 -7.39 20.58
CA GLY A 171 -5.90 -8.27 19.53
C GLY A 171 -6.25 -7.56 18.21
N LEU A 172 -5.75 -6.34 17.99
CA LEU A 172 -5.98 -5.57 16.76
C LEU A 172 -5.13 -6.05 15.58
N LEU A 173 -4.03 -6.77 15.88
CA LEU A 173 -3.16 -7.43 14.91
C LEU A 173 -3.07 -8.91 15.28
N ARG A 174 -3.16 -9.80 14.29
CA ARG A 174 -3.02 -11.25 14.55
C ARG A 174 -1.59 -11.53 15.02
N THR A 175 -1.46 -12.09 16.22
CA THR A 175 -0.20 -12.56 16.78
C THR A 175 0.24 -13.81 16.02
N GLY A 176 1.16 -13.67 15.06
CA GLY A 176 1.65 -14.79 14.23
C GLY A 176 2.15 -14.40 12.84
N ASP A 177 1.83 -13.18 12.38
CA ASP A 177 2.20 -12.67 11.05
C ASP A 177 3.66 -12.17 10.93
N ASP A 178 4.51 -12.41 11.93
CA ASP A 178 5.90 -11.93 12.01
C ASP A 178 6.94 -13.00 11.59
N ARG A 179 6.54 -14.08 10.89
CA ARG A 179 7.48 -15.02 10.27
C ARG A 179 7.49 -14.84 8.75
N GLY A 180 8.16 -13.78 8.32
CA GLY A 180 8.75 -13.64 6.99
C GLY A 180 10.27 -13.71 7.12
#